data_AF-A0A522DVX8-F1
#
_entry.id   AF-A0A522DVX8-F1
#
_cell.length_a   1.000
_cell.length_b   1.000
_cell.length_c   1.000
_cell.angle_alpha   90.00
_cell.angle_beta   90.00
_cell.angle_gamma   90.00
#
_symmetry.space_group_name_H-M   'P 1'
#
loop_
_entity.id
_entity.type
_entity.pdbx_description
1 polymer ?
#
loop_
_entity_poly.entity_id
_entity_poly.type
_entity_poly.pdbx_seq_one_letter_code
_entity_poly.pdbx_strand_id
1 'polypeptide(L)'
;MKTRILLFIALALSAGANAQVGIGTTSPNSTLDVRGSFSLNYRSFSSSTTAASTDNTLAFTGITAATLTLPDATACAGRMYAVKNASATLPTPVLTIATTSSQTIDAGATWLLDEQNEMITVVSNGTNWNVVGSNPAKTKSNYVLVKAATDFPAPVGGIITLNAGWVYEINGIINIADKINLNGARVKGIGIMGNEIDALIYSGTAELFTGSKGGDIEHLELEAPVAGSRLFNINALGAQEDMIVMNCFFDNCDNIGILQGFGGEIVFNNIDLDNNNNGITFQNDSVVVLTNVYWFTNN
;
A
#
# COMPACT_ATOMS: atom_id res chain seq x y z
N MET A 1 -51.54 -38.58 39.96
CA MET A 1 -50.76 -37.41 40.43
C MET A 1 -49.24 -37.58 40.20
N LYS A 2 -48.64 -38.74 40.51
CA LYS A 2 -47.20 -39.02 40.34
C LYS A 2 -46.69 -38.89 38.89
N THR A 3 -47.44 -39.36 37.89
CA THR A 3 -47.04 -39.27 36.46
C THR A 3 -47.10 -37.84 35.90
N ARG A 4 -47.98 -36.98 36.44
CA ARG A 4 -48.07 -35.55 36.06
C ARG A 4 -46.93 -34.73 36.68
N ILE A 5 -46.45 -35.11 37.87
CA ILE A 5 -45.30 -34.47 38.53
C ILE A 5 -43.98 -34.80 37.82
N LEU A 6 -43.78 -36.04 37.37
CA LEU A 6 -42.59 -36.40 36.57
C LEU A 6 -42.56 -35.70 35.21
N LEU A 7 -43.72 -35.53 34.55
CA LEU A 7 -43.80 -34.83 33.26
C LEU A 7 -43.52 -33.33 33.39
N PHE A 8 -43.94 -32.69 34.49
CA PHE A 8 -43.63 -31.30 34.80
C PHE A 8 -42.15 -31.07 35.15
N ILE A 9 -41.50 -32.02 35.83
CA ILE A 9 -40.06 -31.93 36.16
C ILE A 9 -39.21 -32.11 34.90
N ALA A 10 -39.55 -33.02 33.99
CA ALA A 10 -38.84 -33.19 32.72
C ALA A 10 -38.98 -31.96 31.79
N LEU A 11 -40.15 -31.31 31.79
CA LEU A 11 -40.39 -30.09 31.01
C LEU A 11 -39.69 -28.86 31.63
N ALA A 12 -39.64 -28.76 32.97
CA ALA A 12 -38.94 -27.68 33.66
C ALA A 12 -37.40 -27.78 33.54
N LEU A 13 -36.84 -28.98 33.40
CA LEU A 13 -35.41 -29.16 33.10
C LEU A 13 -35.03 -28.79 31.65
N SER A 14 -36.01 -28.65 30.74
CA SER A 14 -35.77 -28.23 29.35
C SER A 14 -35.82 -26.72 29.14
N ALA A 15 -36.25 -25.94 30.15
CA ALA A 15 -36.47 -24.50 30.05
C ALA A 15 -35.20 -23.63 30.22
N GLY A 16 -34.02 -24.25 30.33
CA GLY A 16 -32.73 -23.58 30.49
C GLY A 16 -31.62 -24.13 29.58
N ALA A 17 -31.96 -24.83 28.50
CA ALA A 17 -30.96 -25.25 27.53
C ALA A 17 -30.58 -24.05 26.66
N ASN A 18 -29.35 -23.56 26.82
CA ASN A 18 -28.79 -22.58 25.90
C ASN A 18 -28.90 -23.11 24.45
N ALA A 19 -29.28 -22.27 23.49
CA ALA A 19 -29.29 -22.62 22.05
C ALA A 19 -27.87 -22.79 21.46
N GLN A 20 -26.87 -22.97 22.31
CA GLN A 20 -25.46 -23.02 21.95
C GLN A 20 -25.02 -24.47 21.78
N VAL A 21 -24.29 -24.74 20.71
CA VAL A 21 -23.67 -26.04 20.44
C VAL A 21 -22.18 -25.93 20.79
N GLY A 22 -21.78 -26.65 21.84
CA GLY A 22 -20.39 -26.77 22.26
C GLY A 22 -19.79 -28.12 21.83
N ILE A 23 -18.63 -28.10 21.17
CA ILE A 23 -17.82 -29.29 20.90
C ILE A 23 -16.49 -29.15 21.65
N GLY A 24 -16.21 -30.08 22.57
CA GLY A 24 -15.04 -29.99 23.45
C GLY A 24 -15.18 -28.98 24.60
N THR A 25 -16.40 -28.51 24.88
CA THR A 25 -16.72 -27.63 26.02
C THR A 25 -18.16 -27.84 26.48
N THR A 26 -18.41 -27.74 27.78
CA THR A 26 -19.77 -27.74 28.38
C THR A 26 -20.28 -26.33 28.66
N SER A 27 -19.42 -25.32 28.52
CA SER A 27 -19.73 -23.90 28.73
C SER A 27 -19.33 -23.12 27.47
N PRO A 28 -20.10 -23.22 26.38
CA PRO A 28 -19.81 -22.52 25.14
C PRO A 28 -19.93 -21.00 25.30
N ASN A 29 -18.98 -20.23 24.76
CA ASN A 29 -18.99 -18.75 24.79
C ASN A 29 -19.65 -18.13 23.53
N SER A 30 -20.11 -18.96 22.60
CA SER A 30 -20.73 -18.55 21.33
C SER A 30 -21.84 -19.53 20.95
N THR A 31 -22.69 -19.19 19.97
CA THR A 31 -23.76 -20.09 19.50
C THR A 31 -23.22 -21.40 18.93
N LEU A 32 -22.06 -21.36 18.30
CA LEU A 32 -21.25 -22.53 17.97
C LEU A 32 -19.84 -22.31 18.54
N ASP A 33 -19.44 -23.12 19.51
CA ASP A 33 -18.11 -23.09 20.14
C ASP A 33 -17.45 -24.46 19.95
N VAL A 34 -16.36 -24.50 19.18
CA VAL A 34 -15.63 -25.74 18.91
C VAL A 34 -14.19 -25.55 19.34
N ARG A 35 -13.80 -26.24 20.40
CA ARG A 35 -12.44 -26.25 20.96
C ARG A 35 -11.62 -27.39 20.34
N GLY A 36 -11.56 -27.40 19.03
CA GLY A 36 -10.90 -28.44 18.23
C GLY A 36 -10.74 -28.00 16.77
N SER A 37 -10.29 -28.90 15.90
CA SER A 37 -10.09 -28.60 14.48
C SER A 37 -11.42 -28.60 13.72
N PHE A 38 -11.56 -27.69 12.76
CA PHE A 38 -12.61 -27.72 11.73
C PHE A 38 -12.04 -28.18 10.39
N SER A 39 -12.75 -29.08 9.72
CA SER A 39 -12.54 -29.36 8.31
C SER A 39 -13.59 -28.59 7.51
N LEU A 40 -13.14 -27.69 6.65
CA LEU A 40 -13.99 -26.92 5.74
C LEU A 40 -13.76 -27.38 4.31
N ASN A 41 -14.73 -27.17 3.43
CA ASN A 41 -14.59 -27.56 2.04
C ASN A 41 -13.46 -26.79 1.34
N TYR A 42 -12.63 -27.52 0.60
CA TYR A 42 -11.57 -26.98 -0.24
C TYR A 42 -11.82 -27.40 -1.69
N ARG A 43 -11.80 -26.44 -2.61
CA ARG A 43 -11.91 -26.67 -4.06
C ARG A 43 -10.83 -25.93 -4.82
N SER A 44 -10.07 -26.65 -5.63
CA SER A 44 -9.20 -26.05 -6.64
C SER A 44 -9.92 -25.89 -7.98
N PHE A 45 -9.51 -24.90 -8.77
CA PHE A 45 -10.03 -24.66 -10.11
C PHE A 45 -8.98 -23.99 -11.01
N SER A 46 -9.07 -24.21 -12.32
CA SER A 46 -8.06 -23.75 -13.30
C SER A 46 -8.63 -22.88 -14.42
N SER A 47 -9.95 -22.68 -14.46
CA SER A 47 -10.66 -21.84 -15.44
C SER A 47 -11.85 -21.15 -14.76
N SER A 48 -12.45 -20.17 -15.45
CA SER A 48 -13.54 -19.37 -14.87
C SER A 48 -14.69 -20.23 -14.35
N THR A 49 -15.17 -19.92 -13.15
CA THR A 49 -16.20 -20.69 -12.42
C THR A 49 -17.00 -19.79 -11.50
N THR A 50 -18.13 -20.27 -11.00
CA THR A 50 -18.87 -19.64 -9.89
C THR A 50 -18.51 -20.31 -8.56
N ALA A 51 -18.50 -19.55 -7.46
CA ALA A 51 -18.42 -20.10 -6.11
C ALA A 51 -19.74 -20.79 -5.73
N ALA A 52 -19.68 -22.04 -5.31
CA ALA A 52 -20.83 -22.85 -4.93
C ALA A 52 -21.20 -22.63 -3.45
N SER A 53 -22.44 -22.96 -3.08
CA SER A 53 -22.88 -22.91 -1.68
C SER A 53 -22.16 -23.89 -0.76
N THR A 54 -21.48 -24.90 -1.33
CA THR A 54 -20.68 -25.89 -0.62
C THR A 54 -19.21 -25.50 -0.47
N ASP A 55 -18.76 -24.47 -1.17
CA ASP A 55 -17.37 -24.02 -1.08
C ASP A 55 -17.14 -23.25 0.22
N ASN A 56 -15.93 -23.33 0.75
CA ASN A 56 -15.44 -22.40 1.76
C ASN A 56 -14.08 -21.84 1.35
N THR A 57 -13.14 -22.72 0.98
CA THR A 57 -11.83 -22.33 0.48
C THR A 57 -11.71 -22.67 -1.01
N LEU A 58 -11.33 -21.69 -1.81
CA LEU A 58 -11.20 -21.75 -3.26
C LEU A 58 -9.76 -21.43 -3.65
N ALA A 59 -9.10 -22.32 -4.37
CA ALA A 59 -7.73 -22.13 -4.83
C ALA A 59 -7.67 -22.12 -6.36
N PHE A 60 -7.31 -20.97 -6.92
CA PHE A 60 -7.08 -20.87 -8.35
C PHE A 60 -5.67 -21.36 -8.71
N THR A 61 -5.59 -22.31 -9.62
CA THR A 61 -4.34 -22.93 -10.08
C THR A 61 -4.19 -22.85 -11.60
N GLY A 62 -4.85 -21.87 -12.23
CA GLY A 62 -4.83 -21.72 -13.68
C GLY A 62 -3.48 -21.25 -14.20
N ILE A 63 -3.29 -21.39 -15.50
CA ILE A 63 -2.09 -20.91 -16.23
C ILE A 63 -2.41 -19.73 -17.15
N THR A 64 -3.68 -19.34 -17.21
CA THR A 64 -4.21 -18.19 -17.97
C THR A 64 -5.18 -17.43 -17.09
N ALA A 65 -5.40 -16.14 -17.35
CA ALA A 65 -6.35 -15.35 -16.57
C ALA A 65 -7.74 -15.99 -16.54
N ALA A 66 -8.44 -15.83 -15.41
CA ALA A 66 -9.76 -16.43 -15.18
C ALA A 66 -10.62 -15.56 -14.26
N THR A 67 -11.90 -15.89 -14.18
CA THR A 67 -12.86 -15.19 -13.32
C THR A 67 -13.54 -16.15 -12.34
N LEU A 68 -13.50 -15.85 -11.04
CA LEU A 68 -14.37 -16.46 -10.05
C LEU A 68 -15.56 -15.53 -9.80
N THR A 69 -16.76 -15.97 -10.17
CA THR A 69 -17.99 -15.21 -9.90
C THR A 69 -18.57 -15.60 -8.54
N LEU A 70 -18.75 -14.62 -7.65
CA LEU A 70 -19.45 -14.79 -6.38
C LEU A 70 -20.97 -14.86 -6.62
N PRO A 71 -21.71 -15.67 -5.84
CA PRO A 71 -23.16 -15.75 -5.96
C PRO A 71 -23.83 -14.42 -5.55
N ASP A 72 -25.12 -14.29 -5.86
CA ASP A 72 -25.93 -13.15 -5.43
C ASP A 72 -25.88 -13.00 -3.90
N ALA A 73 -25.29 -11.90 -3.43
CA ALA A 73 -25.10 -11.62 -2.02
C ALA A 73 -26.44 -11.59 -1.25
N THR A 74 -27.54 -11.18 -1.88
CA THR A 74 -28.87 -11.10 -1.27
C THR A 74 -29.42 -12.48 -0.90
N ALA A 75 -28.98 -13.53 -1.59
CA ALA A 75 -29.40 -14.90 -1.35
C ALA A 75 -28.52 -15.65 -0.33
N CYS A 76 -27.45 -15.03 0.18
CA CYS A 76 -26.48 -15.71 1.04
C CYS A 76 -25.83 -14.80 2.11
N ALA A 77 -26.62 -13.95 2.78
CA ALA A 77 -26.16 -13.13 3.90
C ALA A 77 -25.34 -13.96 4.93
N GLY A 78 -24.18 -13.45 5.32
CA GLY A 78 -23.25 -14.10 6.24
C GLY A 78 -22.37 -15.21 5.63
N ARG A 79 -22.58 -15.59 4.35
CA ARG A 79 -21.71 -16.59 3.70
C ARG A 79 -20.32 -16.01 3.47
N MET A 80 -19.31 -16.83 3.79
CA MET A 80 -17.90 -16.48 3.64
C MET A 80 -17.21 -17.37 2.61
N TYR A 81 -16.29 -16.78 1.85
CA TYR A 81 -15.36 -17.51 0.99
C TYR A 81 -13.94 -17.00 1.22
N ALA A 82 -13.00 -17.93 1.39
CA ALA A 82 -11.57 -17.67 1.29
C ALA A 82 -11.11 -18.06 -0.12
N VAL A 83 -10.52 -17.12 -0.86
CA VAL A 83 -10.07 -17.32 -2.23
C VAL A 83 -8.59 -17.00 -2.34
N LYS A 84 -7.81 -17.90 -2.94
CA LYS A 84 -6.36 -17.73 -3.13
C LYS A 84 -5.96 -17.95 -4.58
N ASN A 85 -5.09 -17.09 -5.11
CA ASN A 85 -4.34 -17.36 -6.33
C ASN A 85 -3.12 -18.23 -6.00
N ALA A 86 -3.24 -19.53 -6.27
CA ALA A 86 -2.21 -20.55 -6.06
C ALA A 86 -1.53 -20.94 -7.39
N SER A 87 -1.57 -20.07 -8.40
CA SER A 87 -0.95 -20.35 -9.69
C SER A 87 0.58 -20.45 -9.57
N ALA A 88 1.14 -21.50 -10.16
CA ALA A 88 2.58 -21.79 -10.08
C ALA A 88 3.39 -21.19 -11.25
N THR A 89 2.72 -20.62 -12.26
CA THR A 89 3.36 -20.05 -13.45
C THR A 89 3.75 -18.60 -13.25
N LEU A 90 4.87 -18.18 -13.86
CA LEU A 90 5.31 -16.79 -13.92
C LEU A 90 5.30 -16.30 -15.39
N PRO A 91 4.78 -15.09 -15.68
CA PRO A 91 4.09 -14.19 -14.76
C PRO A 91 2.80 -14.81 -14.21
N THR A 92 2.41 -14.43 -12.99
CA THR A 92 1.22 -14.97 -12.33
C THR A 92 -0.03 -14.59 -13.13
N PRO A 93 -0.87 -15.54 -13.55
CA PRO A 93 -2.13 -15.23 -14.23
C PRO A 93 -3.10 -14.58 -13.25
N VAL A 94 -3.72 -13.49 -13.70
CA VAL A 94 -4.69 -12.74 -12.90
C VAL A 94 -5.97 -13.55 -12.70
N LEU A 95 -6.39 -13.71 -11.45
CA LEU A 95 -7.74 -14.15 -11.11
C LEU A 95 -8.60 -12.92 -10.80
N THR A 96 -9.67 -12.71 -11.57
CA THR A 96 -10.67 -11.69 -11.27
C THR A 96 -11.79 -12.29 -10.41
N ILE A 97 -12.00 -11.77 -9.23
CA ILE A 97 -13.17 -12.04 -8.40
C ILE A 97 -14.26 -11.05 -8.81
N ALA A 98 -15.37 -11.57 -9.34
CA ALA A 98 -16.47 -10.76 -9.84
C ALA A 98 -17.75 -11.01 -9.03
N THR A 99 -18.66 -10.04 -9.05
CA THR A 99 -19.98 -10.16 -8.42
C THR A 99 -21.05 -10.60 -9.42
N THR A 100 -22.24 -10.90 -8.91
CA THR A 100 -23.46 -11.10 -9.71
C THR A 100 -24.28 -9.81 -9.69
N SER A 101 -24.96 -9.47 -10.79
CA SER A 101 -25.73 -8.22 -10.93
C SER A 101 -24.85 -6.96 -10.74
N SER A 102 -25.41 -5.85 -10.26
CA SER A 102 -24.66 -4.61 -9.94
C SER A 102 -24.14 -4.57 -8.50
N GLN A 103 -23.88 -5.73 -7.88
CA GLN A 103 -23.34 -5.81 -6.52
C GLN A 103 -21.85 -5.45 -6.49
N THR A 104 -21.36 -5.09 -5.31
CA THR A 104 -19.96 -4.67 -5.10
C THR A 104 -19.20 -5.57 -4.14
N ILE A 105 -17.87 -5.51 -4.20
CA ILE A 105 -16.89 -5.97 -3.21
C ILE A 105 -16.22 -4.69 -2.67
N ASP A 106 -16.52 -4.28 -1.44
CA ASP A 106 -16.04 -3.01 -0.85
C ASP A 106 -16.15 -1.81 -1.82
N ALA A 107 -17.36 -1.56 -2.33
CA ALA A 107 -17.69 -0.53 -3.32
C ALA A 107 -17.07 -0.71 -4.74
N GLY A 108 -16.18 -1.68 -4.96
CA GLY A 108 -15.68 -2.05 -6.28
C GLY A 108 -16.55 -3.09 -6.98
N ALA A 109 -16.56 -3.14 -8.32
CA ALA A 109 -17.28 -4.18 -9.07
C ALA A 109 -16.54 -5.54 -9.09
N THR A 110 -15.22 -5.50 -8.92
CA THR A 110 -14.34 -6.68 -8.97
C THR A 110 -13.17 -6.53 -8.01
N TRP A 111 -12.56 -7.65 -7.64
CA TRP A 111 -11.30 -7.71 -6.93
C TRP A 111 -10.31 -8.58 -7.70
N LEU A 112 -9.08 -8.11 -7.95
CA LEU A 112 -8.06 -8.90 -8.66
C LEU A 112 -7.24 -9.73 -7.67
N LEU A 113 -6.75 -10.90 -8.05
CA LEU A 113 -5.60 -11.54 -7.40
C LEU A 113 -4.56 -11.74 -8.49
N ASP A 114 -3.58 -10.85 -8.57
CA ASP A 114 -2.57 -10.75 -9.64
C ASP A 114 -1.16 -11.13 -9.17
N GLU A 115 -0.97 -11.39 -7.88
CA GLU A 115 0.28 -11.90 -7.33
C GLU A 115 0.22 -13.38 -6.93
N GLN A 116 1.38 -14.05 -6.94
CA GLN A 116 1.45 -15.44 -6.50
C GLN A 116 1.17 -15.53 -5.00
N ASN A 117 0.31 -16.46 -4.60
CA ASN A 117 -0.15 -16.67 -3.23
C ASN A 117 -1.04 -15.57 -2.64
N GLU A 118 -1.46 -14.61 -3.45
CA GLU A 118 -2.41 -13.60 -3.01
C GLU A 118 -3.75 -14.21 -2.63
N MET A 119 -4.38 -13.70 -1.57
CA MET A 119 -5.67 -14.19 -1.11
C MET A 119 -6.59 -13.09 -0.58
N ILE A 120 -7.89 -13.40 -0.60
CA ILE A 120 -8.94 -12.66 0.09
C ILE A 120 -9.86 -13.57 0.87
N THR A 121 -10.48 -13.02 1.91
CA THR A 121 -11.67 -13.56 2.56
C THR A 121 -12.78 -12.54 2.40
N VAL A 122 -13.89 -12.95 1.81
CA VAL A 122 -15.08 -12.11 1.61
C VAL A 122 -16.27 -12.65 2.40
N VAL A 123 -17.13 -11.75 2.87
CA VAL A 123 -18.41 -12.07 3.51
C VAL A 123 -19.55 -11.29 2.86
N SER A 124 -20.66 -11.96 2.57
CA SER A 124 -21.88 -11.28 2.13
C SER A 124 -22.55 -10.58 3.32
N ASN A 125 -22.95 -9.31 3.17
CA ASN A 125 -23.80 -8.62 4.14
C ASN A 125 -25.30 -8.70 3.80
N GLY A 126 -25.69 -9.52 2.83
CA GLY A 126 -27.08 -9.60 2.34
C GLY A 126 -27.43 -8.57 1.27
N THR A 127 -26.48 -7.78 0.79
CA THR A 127 -26.67 -6.87 -0.35
C THR A 127 -25.45 -6.85 -1.26
N ASN A 128 -24.26 -6.79 -0.67
CA ASN A 128 -22.94 -6.75 -1.32
C ASN A 128 -21.97 -7.68 -0.58
N TRP A 129 -20.76 -7.82 -1.12
CA TRP A 129 -19.65 -8.52 -0.52
C TRP A 129 -18.70 -7.53 0.17
N ASN A 130 -18.17 -7.90 1.33
CA ASN A 130 -17.17 -7.11 2.05
C ASN A 130 -15.90 -7.93 2.22
N VAL A 131 -14.72 -7.30 2.10
CA VAL A 131 -13.45 -7.97 2.37
C VAL A 131 -13.17 -7.91 3.87
N VAL A 132 -12.94 -9.07 4.48
CA VAL A 132 -12.65 -9.21 5.93
C VAL A 132 -11.25 -9.77 6.20
N GLY A 133 -10.50 -10.07 5.14
CA GLY A 133 -9.08 -10.43 5.21
C GLY A 133 -8.48 -10.41 3.81
N SER A 134 -7.25 -9.95 3.67
CA SER A 134 -6.48 -10.05 2.44
C SER A 134 -4.99 -10.21 2.76
N ASN A 135 -4.25 -10.86 1.86
CA ASN A 135 -2.79 -10.94 1.95
C ASN A 135 -2.15 -11.05 0.55
N PRO A 136 -1.16 -10.21 0.21
CA PRO A 136 -0.82 -8.97 0.93
C PRO A 136 -2.04 -8.08 1.11
N ALA A 137 -2.04 -7.25 2.15
CA ALA A 137 -3.09 -6.25 2.28
C ALA A 137 -3.04 -5.36 1.03
N LYS A 138 -4.14 -5.28 0.27
CA LYS A 138 -4.20 -4.39 -0.89
C LYS A 138 -4.17 -2.94 -0.42
N THR A 139 -2.98 -2.42 -0.23
CA THR A 139 -2.71 -0.99 -0.16
C THR A 139 -2.70 -0.41 -1.58
N LYS A 140 -2.71 0.92 -1.70
CA LYS A 140 -2.75 1.62 -3.00
C LYS A 140 -1.67 1.05 -3.94
N SER A 141 -2.04 0.65 -5.16
CA SER A 141 -1.15 -0.07 -6.09
C SER A 141 0.06 0.74 -6.59
N ASN A 142 0.03 2.07 -6.50
CA ASN A 142 1.13 2.96 -6.91
C ASN A 142 1.77 3.64 -5.68
N TYR A 143 2.07 2.85 -4.65
CA TYR A 143 2.53 3.35 -3.37
C TYR A 143 3.55 2.40 -2.73
N VAL A 144 4.64 2.97 -2.20
CA VAL A 144 5.65 2.27 -1.41
C VAL A 144 5.82 2.99 -0.08
N LEU A 145 5.76 2.25 1.02
CA LEU A 145 6.19 2.74 2.33
C LEU A 145 7.67 2.38 2.50
N VAL A 146 8.54 3.39 2.52
CA VAL A 146 10.00 3.25 2.57
C VAL A 146 10.45 3.33 4.03
N LYS A 147 10.99 2.23 4.54
CA LYS A 147 11.57 2.09 5.88
C LYS A 147 13.07 1.80 5.84
N ALA A 148 13.59 1.44 4.67
CA ALA A 148 15.00 1.26 4.38
C ALA A 148 15.28 1.61 2.91
N ALA A 149 16.55 1.89 2.58
CA ALA A 149 16.96 2.18 1.20
C ALA A 149 16.62 1.05 0.22
N THR A 150 16.55 -0.20 0.69
CA THR A 150 16.19 -1.38 -0.10
C THR A 150 14.71 -1.46 -0.48
N ASP A 151 13.85 -0.61 0.08
CA ASP A 151 12.44 -0.55 -0.30
C ASP A 151 12.23 0.24 -1.61
N PHE A 152 13.23 1.00 -2.04
CA PHE A 152 13.26 1.59 -3.36
C PHE A 152 13.57 0.55 -4.46
N PRO A 153 13.27 0.85 -5.74
CA PRO A 153 13.70 0.03 -6.86
C PRO A 153 15.21 -0.23 -6.84
N ALA A 154 15.62 -1.43 -7.24
CA ALA A 154 17.03 -1.78 -7.28
C ALA A 154 17.83 -0.80 -8.19
N PRO A 155 18.97 -0.26 -7.73
CA PRO A 155 19.75 0.68 -8.51
C PRO A 155 20.36 0.01 -9.74
N VAL A 156 20.39 0.74 -10.85
CA VAL A 156 21.10 0.36 -12.08
C VAL A 156 22.20 1.39 -12.32
N GLY A 157 23.46 0.95 -12.24
CA GLY A 157 24.60 1.86 -12.37
C GLY A 157 24.71 2.92 -11.27
N GLY A 158 24.23 2.60 -10.06
CA GLY A 158 24.22 3.53 -8.92
C GLY A 158 23.06 4.54 -8.95
N ILE A 159 22.05 4.32 -9.80
CA ILE A 159 20.85 5.16 -9.92
C ILE A 159 19.61 4.31 -9.66
N ILE A 160 18.87 4.66 -8.62
CA ILE A 160 17.51 4.23 -8.33
C ILE A 160 16.58 5.03 -9.23
N THR A 161 15.95 4.38 -10.22
CA THR A 161 14.91 5.04 -11.04
C THR A 161 13.54 4.72 -10.46
N LEU A 162 12.84 5.75 -9.99
CA LEU A 162 11.50 5.58 -9.41
C LEU A 162 10.46 5.26 -10.49
N ASN A 163 9.40 4.58 -10.10
CA ASN A 163 8.27 4.31 -10.98
C ASN A 163 7.46 5.60 -11.18
N ALA A 164 7.27 6.01 -12.43
CA ALA A 164 6.53 7.24 -12.75
C ALA A 164 5.10 7.20 -12.19
N GLY A 165 4.66 8.29 -11.56
CA GLY A 165 3.33 8.41 -10.96
C GLY A 165 3.11 7.60 -9.67
N TRP A 166 4.16 7.00 -9.11
CA TRP A 166 4.10 6.32 -7.82
C TRP A 166 4.42 7.29 -6.67
N VAL A 167 3.92 6.95 -5.49
CA VAL A 167 4.23 7.64 -4.23
C VAL A 167 5.18 6.78 -3.40
N TYR A 168 6.29 7.37 -2.97
CA TYR A 168 7.23 6.79 -2.04
C TYR A 168 7.13 7.56 -0.72
N GLU A 169 6.43 6.99 0.26
CA GLU A 169 6.31 7.59 1.59
C GLU A 169 7.46 7.14 2.47
N ILE A 170 8.30 8.09 2.86
CA ILE A 170 9.42 7.89 3.77
C ILE A 170 8.87 7.76 5.20
N ASN A 171 9.38 6.78 5.94
CA ASN A 171 9.02 6.53 7.32
C ASN A 171 10.30 6.44 8.17
N GLY A 172 10.62 7.53 8.85
CA GLY A 172 11.84 7.75 9.60
C GLY A 172 13.01 8.21 8.73
N ILE A 173 14.21 8.06 9.27
CA ILE A 173 15.45 8.50 8.63
C ILE A 173 16.00 7.40 7.74
N ILE A 174 16.11 7.67 6.44
CA ILE A 174 16.64 6.74 5.44
C ILE A 174 18.00 7.26 4.94
N ASN A 175 19.05 6.50 5.25
CA ASN A 175 20.39 6.77 4.72
C ASN A 175 20.52 6.14 3.34
N ILE A 176 20.94 6.93 2.35
CA ILE A 176 21.03 6.51 0.94
C ILE A 176 22.42 6.85 0.38
N ALA A 177 23.01 5.93 -0.38
CA ALA A 177 24.28 6.15 -1.09
C ALA A 177 24.11 6.24 -2.61
N ASP A 178 23.11 5.56 -3.17
CA ASP A 178 22.77 5.61 -4.58
C ASP A 178 22.00 6.89 -4.93
N LYS A 179 22.08 7.32 -6.19
CA LYS A 179 21.31 8.47 -6.68
C LYS A 179 19.85 8.07 -6.94
N ILE A 180 18.95 9.03 -6.95
CA ILE A 180 17.53 8.87 -7.25
C ILE A 180 17.18 9.67 -8.51
N ASN A 181 16.62 9.00 -9.50
CA ASN A 181 15.90 9.64 -10.60
C ASN A 181 14.41 9.62 -10.29
N LEU A 182 13.84 10.80 -10.05
CA LEU A 182 12.44 10.98 -9.68
C LEU A 182 11.48 10.44 -10.74
N ASN A 183 11.81 10.59 -12.03
CA ASN A 183 11.04 10.05 -13.15
C ASN A 183 9.52 10.35 -13.07
N GLY A 184 9.13 11.53 -12.55
CA GLY A 184 7.73 11.92 -12.35
C GLY A 184 7.03 11.19 -11.20
N ALA A 185 7.78 10.63 -10.25
CA ALA A 185 7.25 10.08 -9.00
C ALA A 185 7.12 11.17 -7.92
N ARG A 186 6.38 10.84 -6.86
CA ARG A 186 6.30 11.64 -5.64
C ARG A 186 7.06 10.96 -4.52
N VAL A 187 7.93 11.70 -3.85
CA VAL A 187 8.62 11.28 -2.64
C VAL A 187 8.12 12.16 -1.50
N LYS A 188 7.61 11.57 -0.42
CA LYS A 188 7.01 12.36 0.65
C LYS A 188 7.24 11.79 2.03
N GLY A 189 7.20 12.63 3.06
CA GLY A 189 7.07 12.20 4.45
C GLY A 189 5.71 12.57 5.03
N ILE A 190 5.58 12.39 6.34
CA ILE A 190 4.45 12.80 7.16
C ILE A 190 4.91 13.77 8.26
N GLY A 191 6.07 13.52 8.86
CA GLY A 191 6.64 14.34 9.94
C GLY A 191 8.01 14.90 9.58
N ILE A 192 8.22 16.18 9.83
CA ILE A 192 9.51 16.88 9.64
C ILE A 192 9.92 17.68 10.87
N MET A 193 9.34 17.36 12.04
CA MET A 193 9.58 18.11 13.27
C MET A 193 9.63 17.19 14.49
N GLY A 194 10.53 17.51 15.43
CA GLY A 194 10.60 16.86 16.73
C GLY A 194 11.15 15.43 16.66
N ASN A 195 10.46 14.47 17.26
CA ASN A 195 10.91 13.07 17.34
C ASN A 195 10.43 12.20 16.14
N GLU A 196 9.75 12.81 15.16
CA GLU A 196 9.11 12.15 14.02
C GLU A 196 9.64 12.79 12.73
N ILE A 197 10.95 12.67 12.49
CA ILE A 197 11.59 13.18 11.29
C ILE A 197 11.62 12.08 10.23
N ASP A 198 10.96 12.35 9.11
CA ASP A 198 11.10 11.61 7.85
C ASP A 198 12.18 12.31 7.01
N ALA A 199 13.34 11.67 6.88
CA ALA A 199 14.50 12.26 6.23
C ALA A 199 15.12 11.34 5.18
N LEU A 200 15.66 11.96 4.13
CA LEU A 200 16.63 11.32 3.25
C LEU A 200 18.01 11.93 3.50
N ILE A 201 18.93 11.12 4.03
CA ILE A 201 20.31 11.52 4.28
C ILE A 201 21.20 10.90 3.20
N TYR A 202 21.72 11.74 2.30
CA TYR A 202 22.61 11.30 1.24
C TYR A 202 24.06 11.19 1.71
N SER A 203 24.64 10.01 1.52
CA SER A 203 25.99 9.65 1.95
C SER A 203 26.98 9.50 0.79
N GLY A 204 26.55 9.73 -0.45
CA GLY A 204 27.42 9.74 -1.63
C GLY A 204 28.15 11.07 -1.83
N THR A 205 28.97 11.18 -2.88
CA THR A 205 29.85 12.34 -3.14
C THR A 205 29.43 13.17 -4.37
N ALA A 206 28.24 12.90 -4.93
CA ALA A 206 27.69 13.59 -6.10
C ALA A 206 26.28 14.11 -5.77
N GLU A 207 25.31 14.04 -6.67
CA GLU A 207 23.92 14.41 -6.39
C GLU A 207 23.07 13.28 -5.79
N LEU A 208 22.15 13.60 -4.88
CA LEU A 208 21.07 12.69 -4.48
C LEU A 208 20.05 12.55 -5.62
N PHE A 209 19.47 13.65 -6.10
CA PHE A 209 18.48 13.66 -7.17
C PHE A 209 19.11 14.01 -8.52
N THR A 210 18.97 13.10 -9.49
CA THR A 210 19.62 13.15 -10.80
C THR A 210 18.63 12.88 -11.94
N GLY A 211 19.08 13.12 -13.17
CA GLY A 211 18.35 12.73 -14.39
C GLY A 211 17.74 13.91 -15.13
N SER A 212 16.68 13.62 -15.90
CA SER A 212 16.08 14.58 -16.84
C SER A 212 14.57 14.76 -16.68
N LYS A 213 14.03 14.36 -15.54
CA LYS A 213 12.62 14.47 -15.23
C LYS A 213 12.47 14.99 -13.80
N GLY A 214 11.45 15.81 -13.58
CA GLY A 214 11.13 16.27 -12.25
C GLY A 214 10.24 15.27 -11.51
N GLY A 215 9.49 15.79 -10.55
CA GLY A 215 8.62 15.05 -9.66
C GLY A 215 8.21 15.92 -8.49
N ASP A 216 7.58 15.28 -7.51
CA ASP A 216 7.09 15.94 -6.32
C ASP A 216 7.93 15.50 -5.11
N ILE A 217 8.40 16.45 -4.31
CA ILE A 217 9.04 16.19 -3.01
C ILE A 217 8.30 16.97 -1.95
N GLU A 218 7.73 16.28 -0.96
CA GLU A 218 6.85 16.92 0.02
C GLU A 218 7.12 16.45 1.46
N HIS A 219 7.12 17.36 2.44
CA HIS A 219 7.18 17.01 3.86
C HIS A 219 8.39 16.13 4.21
N LEU A 220 9.58 16.54 3.80
CA LEU A 220 10.82 15.82 4.09
C LEU A 220 11.94 16.74 4.55
N GLU A 221 12.79 16.20 5.41
CA GLU A 221 14.14 16.70 5.60
C GLU A 221 15.08 16.04 4.58
N LEU A 222 15.90 16.85 3.91
CA LEU A 222 16.86 16.40 2.92
C LEU A 222 18.24 16.88 3.32
N GLU A 223 19.17 15.94 3.46
CA GLU A 223 20.55 16.24 3.81
C GLU A 223 21.53 15.68 2.76
N ALA A 224 22.58 16.45 2.46
CA ALA A 224 23.73 16.03 1.66
C ALA A 224 25.03 16.52 2.31
N PRO A 225 25.40 15.98 3.49
CA PRO A 225 26.48 16.54 4.31
C PRO A 225 27.89 16.23 3.82
N VAL A 226 28.04 15.30 2.87
CA VAL A 226 29.35 14.88 2.39
C VAL A 226 29.94 15.96 1.48
N ALA A 227 31.19 16.35 1.73
CA ALA A 227 31.87 17.36 0.90
C ALA A 227 31.89 16.96 -0.60
N GLY A 228 31.50 17.87 -1.47
CA GLY A 228 31.34 17.66 -2.91
C GLY A 228 29.97 17.10 -3.33
N SER A 229 29.17 16.63 -2.37
CA SER A 229 27.81 16.15 -2.64
C SER A 229 26.82 17.29 -2.82
N ARG A 230 25.64 16.99 -3.35
CA ARG A 230 24.54 17.94 -3.51
C ARG A 230 23.18 17.27 -3.46
N LEU A 231 22.12 18.01 -3.16
CA LEU A 231 20.77 17.46 -3.27
C LEU A 231 20.36 17.28 -4.73
N PHE A 232 20.51 18.31 -5.57
CA PHE A 232 19.98 18.32 -6.93
C PHE A 232 21.04 18.47 -8.02
N ASN A 233 20.90 17.68 -9.08
CA ASN A 233 21.52 17.92 -10.39
C ASN A 233 20.61 17.34 -11.48
N ILE A 234 19.49 18.01 -11.73
CA ILE A 234 18.47 17.57 -12.70
C ILE A 234 18.45 18.52 -13.88
N ASN A 235 18.53 17.96 -15.09
CA ASN A 235 18.44 18.70 -16.33
C ASN A 235 17.31 18.16 -17.22
N ALA A 236 16.16 18.84 -17.24
CA ALA A 236 15.01 18.46 -18.05
C ALA A 236 15.19 18.73 -19.56
N LEU A 237 16.32 19.31 -19.98
CA LEU A 237 16.71 19.46 -21.40
C LEU A 237 15.67 20.20 -22.28
N GLY A 238 14.91 21.11 -21.68
CA GLY A 238 13.84 21.87 -22.32
C GLY A 238 12.50 21.13 -22.41
N ALA A 239 12.37 19.94 -21.81
CA ALA A 239 11.14 19.16 -21.82
C ALA A 239 10.05 19.79 -20.93
N GLN A 240 8.78 19.57 -21.29
CA GLN A 240 7.60 19.97 -20.49
C GLN A 240 7.48 19.09 -19.25
N GLU A 241 8.37 19.33 -18.29
CA GLU A 241 8.46 18.67 -16.99
C GLU A 241 8.30 19.73 -15.90
N ASP A 242 7.66 19.33 -14.80
CA ASP A 242 7.47 20.15 -13.60
C ASP A 242 8.34 19.60 -12.46
N MET A 243 8.72 20.48 -11.53
CA MET A 243 9.36 20.09 -10.26
C MET A 243 8.64 20.80 -9.12
N ILE A 244 8.05 20.04 -8.21
CA ILE A 244 7.31 20.60 -7.07
C ILE A 244 8.02 20.16 -5.79
N VAL A 245 8.52 21.13 -5.02
CA VAL A 245 9.10 20.89 -3.70
C VAL A 245 8.30 21.70 -2.67
N MET A 246 7.74 21.02 -1.68
CA MET A 246 6.86 21.66 -0.72
C MET A 246 7.09 21.18 0.71
N ASN A 247 7.09 22.11 1.67
CA ASN A 247 7.19 21.80 3.10
C ASN A 247 8.44 20.95 3.39
N CYS A 248 9.59 21.36 2.87
CA CYS A 248 10.83 20.61 3.01
C CYS A 248 11.89 21.42 3.74
N PHE A 249 12.70 20.72 4.54
CA PHE A 249 13.87 21.28 5.20
C PHE A 249 15.09 20.76 4.44
N PHE A 250 15.88 21.68 3.89
CA PHE A 250 17.19 21.34 3.36
C PHE A 250 18.19 21.73 4.43
N ASP A 251 18.63 20.73 5.18
CA ASP A 251 19.56 20.92 6.29
C ASP A 251 20.92 20.33 5.94
N ASN A 252 21.97 20.94 6.49
CA ASN A 252 23.30 20.35 6.55
C ASN A 252 23.83 19.86 5.19
N CYS A 253 23.53 20.57 4.09
CA CYS A 253 24.02 20.19 2.76
C CYS A 253 25.33 20.90 2.42
N ASP A 254 26.28 20.18 1.82
CA ASP A 254 27.45 20.83 1.21
C ASP A 254 27.00 21.72 0.02
N ASN A 255 25.96 21.30 -0.70
CA ASN A 255 25.38 22.09 -1.78
C ASN A 255 23.92 21.68 -2.02
N ILE A 256 23.01 22.64 -2.15
CA ILE A 256 21.63 22.29 -2.54
C ILE A 256 21.59 21.84 -4.00
N GLY A 257 22.33 22.50 -4.89
CA GLY A 257 22.62 22.00 -6.23
C GLY A 257 22.00 22.82 -7.36
N ILE A 258 21.59 22.14 -8.43
CA ILE A 258 21.08 22.78 -9.64
C ILE A 258 19.85 22.06 -10.20
N LEU A 259 18.86 22.85 -10.59
CA LEU A 259 17.75 22.45 -11.45
C LEU A 259 17.84 23.26 -12.74
N GLN A 260 17.68 22.59 -13.87
CA GLN A 260 17.88 23.25 -15.16
C GLN A 260 17.04 22.67 -16.30
N GLY A 261 16.74 23.51 -17.27
CA GLY A 261 16.08 23.12 -18.51
C GLY A 261 14.63 22.68 -18.33
N PHE A 262 13.93 23.07 -17.27
CA PHE A 262 12.51 22.75 -17.10
C PHE A 262 11.64 23.61 -18.03
N GLY A 263 10.93 22.95 -18.94
CA GLY A 263 9.97 23.56 -19.85
C GLY A 263 8.62 23.86 -19.20
N GLY A 264 8.32 23.22 -18.07
CA GLY A 264 7.17 23.48 -17.21
C GLY A 264 7.51 24.41 -16.04
N GLU A 265 6.93 24.14 -14.87
CA GLU A 265 7.08 24.95 -13.67
C GLU A 265 7.97 24.29 -12.62
N ILE A 266 8.87 25.07 -12.02
CA ILE A 266 9.55 24.71 -10.78
C ILE A 266 8.89 25.49 -9.64
N VAL A 267 8.32 24.79 -8.66
CA VAL A 267 7.69 25.38 -7.48
C VAL A 267 8.42 24.96 -6.23
N PHE A 268 8.95 25.92 -5.48
CA PHE A 268 9.46 25.72 -4.13
C PHE A 268 8.58 26.50 -3.18
N ASN A 269 7.83 25.80 -2.33
CA ASN A 269 6.91 26.43 -1.39
C ASN A 269 7.14 25.93 0.04
N ASN A 270 7.30 26.85 0.99
CA ASN A 270 7.54 26.51 2.40
C ASN A 270 8.82 25.66 2.54
N ILE A 271 9.95 26.26 2.19
CA ILE A 271 11.26 25.61 2.19
C ILE A 271 12.14 26.29 3.23
N ASP A 272 12.68 25.49 4.15
CA ASP A 272 13.67 25.93 5.12
C ASP A 272 15.04 25.54 4.60
N LEU A 273 15.93 26.52 4.45
CA LEU A 273 17.32 26.31 4.11
C LEU A 273 18.13 26.56 5.36
N ASP A 274 18.68 25.51 5.96
CA ASP A 274 19.43 25.56 7.21
C ASP A 274 20.82 24.89 7.07
N ASN A 275 21.85 25.46 7.68
CA ASN A 275 23.23 24.94 7.68
C ASN A 275 23.81 24.47 6.32
N ASN A 276 23.44 25.10 5.20
CA ASN A 276 23.92 24.69 3.88
C ASN A 276 25.16 25.51 3.46
N ASN A 277 26.23 24.85 3.00
CA ASN A 277 27.45 25.55 2.54
C ASN A 277 27.25 26.29 1.20
N ASN A 278 26.39 25.77 0.33
CA ASN A 278 26.10 26.36 -0.97
C ASN A 278 24.60 26.25 -1.30
N GLY A 279 24.07 27.27 -1.98
CA GLY A 279 22.66 27.38 -2.33
C GLY A 279 22.22 26.55 -3.53
N ILE A 280 21.01 26.84 -4.02
CA ILE A 280 20.44 26.27 -5.25
C ILE A 280 20.61 27.21 -6.45
N THR A 281 20.83 26.65 -7.64
CA THR A 281 20.80 27.36 -8.92
C THR A 281 19.62 26.89 -9.77
N PHE A 282 18.91 27.83 -10.38
CA PHE A 282 17.92 27.58 -11.43
C PHE A 282 18.48 28.10 -12.75
N GLN A 283 18.43 27.31 -13.82
CA GLN A 283 19.08 27.65 -15.07
C GLN A 283 18.30 27.18 -16.31
N ASN A 284 18.01 28.10 -17.23
CA ASN A 284 17.29 27.82 -18.48
C ASN A 284 15.90 27.21 -18.24
N ASP A 285 15.25 27.59 -17.14
CA ASP A 285 13.90 27.13 -16.78
C ASP A 285 12.85 28.13 -17.28
N SER A 286 11.68 27.62 -17.65
CA SER A 286 10.59 28.43 -18.19
C SER A 286 9.89 29.24 -17.11
N VAL A 287 9.61 28.61 -15.96
CA VAL A 287 8.99 29.26 -14.80
C VAL A 287 9.63 28.72 -13.52
N VAL A 288 10.01 29.65 -12.62
CA VAL A 288 10.45 29.33 -11.26
C VAL A 288 9.63 30.17 -10.29
N VAL A 289 8.96 29.49 -9.35
CA VAL A 289 8.15 30.09 -8.29
C VAL A 289 8.72 29.72 -6.95
N LEU A 290 9.12 30.73 -6.19
CA LEU A 290 9.61 30.59 -4.81
C LEU A 290 8.65 31.30 -3.87
N THR A 291 8.05 30.58 -2.94
CA THR A 291 7.12 31.13 -1.95
C THR A 291 7.43 30.61 -0.56
N ASN A 292 7.45 31.48 0.45
CA ASN A 292 7.78 31.08 1.83
C ASN A 292 9.10 30.31 1.91
N VAL A 293 10.17 30.85 1.35
CA VAL A 293 11.51 30.27 1.48
C VAL A 293 12.23 31.00 2.61
N TYR A 294 12.62 30.26 3.63
CA TYR A 294 13.29 30.76 4.83
C TYR A 294 14.79 30.51 4.70
N TRP A 295 15.58 31.58 4.82
CA TRP A 295 17.03 31.51 4.80
C TRP A 295 17.57 31.82 6.19
N PHE A 296 18.14 30.81 6.85
CA PHE A 296 18.75 30.99 8.17
C PHE A 296 20.16 31.58 8.05
N THR A 297 20.67 32.23 9.10
CA THR A 297 21.94 32.98 9.09
C THR A 297 23.20 32.12 9.04
N ASN A 298 23.03 30.81 9.16
CA ASN A 298 24.05 29.75 9.14
C ASN A 298 24.15 29.05 7.78
N ASN A 299 23.53 29.60 6.74
CA ASN A 299 23.83 29.26 5.33
C ASN A 299 24.90 30.19 4.74
#